data_AF-D9WHS5-F1
#
_entry.id   AF-D9WHS5-F1
#
_cell.length_a   1.000
_cell.length_b   1.000
_cell.length_c   1.000
_cell.angle_alpha   90.00
_cell.angle_beta   90.00
_cell.angle_gamma   90.00
#
_symmetry.space_group_name_H-M   'P 1'
#
loop_
_entity.id
_entity.type
_entity.pdbx_description
1 polymer ?
#
loop_
_entity_poly.entity_id
_entity_poly.type
_entity_poly.pdbx_seq_one_letter_code
_entity_poly.pdbx_strand_id
1 'polypeptide(L)'
;MVGDDAPISNPTPLSVLAEHTGLFLCFGGMPAKNTQVNAGGISRHRAAGLLKRGPRAGRPLLLVSPLRDDLAAELDAEWLAPVPGTDTALMLALCHVLIEEGRYDADFCHRHCAGFDTFARHVLGHDGTAAKTPRWAEPICGIPAARIAELARELTEHRTMVSLSWSLQRAHRGEQPLWAGVALACLLGQIGLPGGGFGHGYGATGGTGAGTLPYKLPTLDQGTNPVDDFIPVARIADLLLHPGEEFDYDGGRHTYPDIRLVHWAGGNPFHHHQDLGRLRRAFARPDTVVVHEPHWTATARHADIVAARHHHPGTRRHRRRQTGHRAHRHAPRHRSRRRGPRRLPHPQRPGQRTRHRPRLHPGPRHERLAGTPL
;
A
#
# COMPACT_ATOMS: atom_id res chain seq x y z
N MET A 1 -10.97 -18.32 -19.47
CA MET A 1 -10.55 -17.10 -18.77
C MET A 1 -9.21 -16.70 -19.37
N VAL A 2 -9.12 -15.55 -20.04
CA VAL A 2 -7.84 -15.01 -20.51
C VAL A 2 -7.23 -14.27 -19.33
N GLY A 3 -6.10 -14.77 -18.81
CA GLY A 3 -5.45 -14.25 -17.61
C GLY A 3 -6.14 -14.68 -16.31
N ASP A 4 -5.33 -15.03 -15.31
CA ASP A 4 -5.71 -15.09 -13.91
C ASP A 4 -4.95 -14.00 -13.12
N ASP A 5 -5.35 -13.72 -11.89
CA ASP A 5 -4.67 -12.74 -11.04
C ASP A 5 -3.40 -13.31 -10.37
N ALA A 6 -3.02 -14.57 -10.66
CA ALA A 6 -1.95 -15.28 -9.98
C ALA A 6 -0.57 -14.57 -10.05
N PRO A 7 -0.18 -13.93 -11.17
CA PRO A 7 1.07 -13.15 -11.21
C PRO A 7 1.10 -11.98 -10.22
N ILE A 8 -0.07 -11.48 -9.81
CA ILE A 8 -0.22 -10.39 -8.84
C ILE A 8 -0.41 -10.95 -7.42
N SER A 9 -1.22 -12.01 -7.27
CA SER A 9 -1.57 -12.58 -5.96
C SER A 9 -0.52 -13.55 -5.41
N ASN A 10 0.30 -14.15 -6.28
CA ASN A 10 1.40 -15.04 -5.92
C ASN A 10 2.72 -14.64 -6.62
N PRO A 11 3.30 -13.48 -6.28
CA PRO A 11 4.50 -12.97 -6.92
C PRO A 11 5.71 -13.86 -6.62
N THR A 12 6.63 -13.95 -7.59
CA THR A 12 7.89 -14.68 -7.45
C THR A 12 8.66 -14.22 -6.19
N PRO A 13 9.11 -15.13 -5.32
CA PRO A 13 9.80 -14.74 -4.09
C PRO A 13 11.08 -13.94 -4.36
N LEU A 14 11.33 -12.89 -3.57
CA LEU A 14 12.55 -12.06 -3.67
C LEU A 14 13.84 -12.89 -3.54
N SER A 15 13.80 -14.05 -2.89
CA SER A 15 14.94 -14.97 -2.84
C SER A 15 15.26 -15.59 -4.20
N VAL A 16 14.24 -15.97 -4.97
CA VAL A 16 14.39 -16.50 -6.34
C VAL A 16 14.88 -15.38 -7.24
N LEU A 17 14.34 -14.17 -7.10
CA LEU A 17 14.78 -13.01 -7.90
C LEU A 17 16.24 -12.65 -7.62
N ALA A 18 16.63 -12.60 -6.34
CA ALA A 18 18.01 -12.34 -5.95
C ALA A 18 19.00 -13.34 -6.56
N GLU A 19 18.59 -14.59 -6.77
CA GLU A 19 19.44 -15.65 -7.33
C GLU A 19 19.44 -15.68 -8.86
N HIS A 20 18.32 -15.42 -9.54
CA HIS A 20 18.19 -15.71 -10.98
C HIS A 20 17.98 -14.50 -11.92
N THR A 21 17.47 -13.37 -11.44
CA THR A 21 17.20 -12.14 -12.25
C THR A 21 18.44 -11.37 -12.75
N GLY A 22 18.92 -11.64 -13.95
CA GLY A 22 20.02 -10.88 -14.59
C GLY A 22 19.84 -9.36 -14.62
N LEU A 23 18.62 -8.85 -14.85
CA LEU A 23 18.30 -7.41 -14.83
C LEU A 23 16.96 -7.17 -14.13
N PHE A 24 16.92 -6.18 -13.24
CA PHE A 24 15.69 -5.84 -12.51
C PHE A 24 15.23 -4.41 -12.88
N LEU A 25 14.11 -4.31 -13.60
CA LEU A 25 13.53 -3.03 -14.04
C LEU A 25 12.39 -2.63 -13.10
N CYS A 26 12.59 -1.55 -12.33
CA CYS A 26 11.68 -1.11 -11.27
C CYS A 26 10.94 0.16 -11.65
N PHE A 27 9.68 0.05 -12.06
CA PHE A 27 8.79 1.20 -12.19
C PHE A 27 8.18 1.57 -10.83
N GLY A 28 8.44 2.80 -10.37
CA GLY A 28 8.03 3.29 -9.04
C GLY A 28 8.84 2.72 -7.87
N GLY A 29 9.92 2.00 -8.16
CA GLY A 29 10.92 1.49 -7.20
C GLY A 29 10.43 0.45 -6.19
N MET A 30 11.27 0.19 -5.19
CA MET A 30 11.04 -0.76 -4.09
C MET A 30 11.56 -0.20 -2.75
N PRO A 31 10.95 0.87 -2.21
CA PRO A 31 11.51 1.59 -1.08
C PRO A 31 11.53 0.74 0.19
N ALA A 32 12.70 0.62 0.82
CA ALA A 32 12.89 -0.24 1.99
C ALA A 32 11.96 0.10 3.16
N LYS A 33 11.60 1.38 3.33
CA LYS A 33 10.67 1.87 4.37
C LYS A 33 9.30 1.18 4.30
N ASN A 34 8.78 0.93 3.10
CA ASN A 34 7.46 0.34 2.90
C ASN A 34 7.47 -1.17 3.20
N THR A 35 8.60 -1.83 2.99
CA THR A 35 8.78 -3.26 3.31
C THR A 35 8.81 -3.59 4.81
N GLN A 36 8.79 -2.57 5.67
CA GLN A 36 8.76 -2.75 7.12
C GLN A 36 7.36 -3.06 7.67
N VAL A 37 6.32 -2.93 6.84
CA VAL A 37 4.92 -3.12 7.26
C VAL A 37 4.24 -4.10 6.33
N ASN A 38 3.38 -4.96 6.88
CA ASN A 38 2.52 -5.86 6.12
C ASN A 38 1.19 -6.05 6.85
N ALA A 39 0.11 -6.31 6.10
CA ALA A 39 -1.17 -6.70 6.68
C ALA A 39 -0.98 -8.01 7.48
N GLY A 40 -1.46 -8.05 8.72
CA GLY A 40 -1.23 -9.18 9.64
C GLY A 40 0.16 -9.19 10.29
N GLY A 41 1.01 -8.20 10.02
CA GLY A 41 2.35 -8.06 10.58
C GLY A 41 3.45 -8.77 9.78
N ILE A 42 4.70 -8.53 10.17
CA ILE A 42 5.89 -9.15 9.58
C ILE A 42 6.78 -9.68 10.70
N SER A 43 7.13 -10.97 10.63
CA SER A 43 7.97 -11.59 11.66
C SER A 43 9.46 -11.36 11.42
N ARG A 44 9.88 -11.24 10.14
CA ARG A 44 11.27 -11.01 9.76
C ARG A 44 11.37 -10.11 8.55
N HIS A 45 12.08 -9.00 8.70
CA HIS A 45 12.34 -8.04 7.63
C HIS A 45 13.48 -8.56 6.74
N ARG A 46 13.14 -9.12 5.57
CA ARG A 46 14.11 -9.75 4.65
C ARG A 46 14.34 -8.97 3.36
N ALA A 47 13.39 -8.14 2.94
CA ALA A 47 13.39 -7.51 1.62
C ALA A 47 14.68 -6.73 1.33
N ALA A 48 15.07 -5.80 2.19
CA ALA A 48 16.30 -5.01 2.01
C ALA A 48 17.56 -5.89 1.87
N GLY A 49 17.67 -6.95 2.67
CA GLY A 49 18.81 -7.88 2.60
C GLY A 49 18.84 -8.72 1.34
N LEU A 50 17.67 -9.07 0.79
CA LEU A 50 17.56 -9.82 -0.48
C LEU A 50 17.83 -8.91 -1.68
N LEU A 51 17.32 -7.68 -1.66
CA LEU A 51 17.61 -6.69 -2.69
C LEU A 51 19.11 -6.39 -2.78
N LYS A 52 19.82 -6.27 -1.65
CA LYS A 52 21.30 -6.09 -1.65
C LYS A 52 22.08 -7.26 -2.25
N ARG A 53 21.52 -8.47 -2.29
CA ARG A 53 22.22 -9.63 -2.87
C ARG A 53 22.23 -9.58 -4.40
N GLY A 54 21.22 -8.96 -5.03
CA GLY A 54 21.13 -8.82 -6.49
C GLY A 54 22.28 -8.01 -7.10
N PRO A 55 22.51 -6.74 -6.67
CA PRO A 55 23.58 -5.89 -7.20
C PRO A 55 24.99 -6.43 -6.97
N ARG A 56 25.21 -7.18 -5.88
CA ARG A 56 26.53 -7.79 -5.57
C ARG A 56 26.98 -8.85 -6.57
N ALA A 57 26.09 -9.30 -7.45
CA ALA A 57 26.39 -10.26 -8.51
C ALA A 57 26.64 -9.59 -9.88
N GLY A 58 26.86 -8.27 -9.93
CA GLY A 58 27.15 -7.55 -11.18
C GLY A 58 25.95 -7.42 -12.12
N ARG A 59 24.74 -7.43 -11.55
CA ARG A 59 23.46 -7.48 -12.28
C ARG A 59 22.80 -6.11 -12.31
N PRO A 60 22.46 -5.55 -13.49
CA PRO A 60 21.86 -4.23 -13.59
C PRO A 60 20.54 -4.11 -12.82
N LEU A 61 20.42 -3.02 -12.07
CA LEU A 61 19.19 -2.60 -11.40
C LEU A 61 18.82 -1.22 -11.95
N LEU A 62 17.63 -1.12 -12.53
CA LEU A 62 17.13 0.13 -13.10
C LEU A 62 15.93 0.63 -12.31
N LEU A 63 15.98 1.90 -11.92
CA LEU A 63 14.89 2.64 -11.31
C LEU A 63 14.26 3.55 -12.34
N VAL A 64 13.00 3.30 -12.68
CA VAL A 64 12.15 4.25 -13.39
C VAL A 64 11.21 4.88 -12.37
N SER A 65 11.57 6.05 -11.87
CA SER A 65 10.73 6.81 -10.92
C SER A 65 11.10 8.30 -10.94
N PRO A 66 10.16 9.23 -10.77
CA PRO A 66 10.50 10.63 -10.53
C PRO A 66 11.31 10.83 -9.22
N LEU A 67 11.29 9.87 -8.29
CA LEU A 67 12.00 9.94 -7.02
C LEU A 67 13.16 8.95 -6.97
N ARG A 68 14.38 9.46 -6.88
CA ARG A 68 15.60 8.63 -6.73
C ARG A 68 15.57 7.76 -5.47
N ASP A 69 14.93 8.24 -4.41
CA ASP A 69 14.85 7.57 -3.10
C ASP A 69 13.84 6.39 -3.07
N ASP A 70 13.17 6.10 -4.19
CA ASP A 70 12.33 4.90 -4.30
C ASP A 70 13.15 3.60 -4.38
N LEU A 71 14.47 3.70 -4.49
CA LEU A 71 15.40 2.62 -4.14
C LEU A 71 16.48 3.13 -3.18
N ALA A 72 17.03 2.21 -2.38
CA ALA A 72 18.12 2.55 -1.49
C ALA A 72 19.39 2.88 -2.31
N ALA A 73 20.03 4.02 -2.01
CA ALA A 73 21.20 4.51 -2.74
C ALA A 73 22.36 3.49 -2.81
N GLU A 74 22.48 2.66 -1.78
CA GLU A 74 23.48 1.58 -1.70
C GLU A 74 23.30 0.43 -2.71
N LEU A 75 22.17 0.39 -3.42
CA LEU A 75 21.93 -0.58 -4.50
C LEU A 75 22.52 -0.13 -5.84
N ASP A 76 23.01 1.12 -5.93
CA ASP A 76 23.66 1.70 -7.12
C ASP A 76 22.87 1.49 -8.40
N ALA A 77 21.55 1.71 -8.33
CA ALA A 77 20.66 1.56 -9.47
C ALA A 77 20.88 2.68 -10.49
N GLU A 78 20.86 2.34 -11.78
CA GLU A 78 20.68 3.36 -12.82
C GLU A 78 19.31 4.02 -12.61
N TRP A 79 19.26 5.34 -12.60
CA TRP A 79 18.04 6.09 -12.33
C TRP A 79 17.57 6.85 -13.57
N LEU A 80 16.41 6.47 -14.06
CA LEU A 80 15.66 7.15 -15.11
C LEU A 80 14.47 7.88 -14.46
N ALA A 81 14.43 9.20 -14.62
CA ALA A 81 13.44 10.07 -13.99
C ALA A 81 12.39 10.53 -15.01
N PRO A 82 11.31 9.78 -15.25
CA PRO A 82 10.29 10.20 -16.18
C PRO A 82 9.44 11.33 -15.59
N VAL A 83 8.78 12.09 -16.46
CA VAL A 83 7.69 13.00 -16.09
C VAL A 83 6.58 12.20 -15.39
N PRO A 84 6.09 12.59 -14.19
CA PRO A 84 5.07 11.83 -13.49
C PRO A 84 3.81 11.56 -14.33
N GLY A 85 3.35 10.31 -14.36
CA GLY A 85 2.16 9.89 -15.10
C GLY A 85 2.39 9.56 -16.58
N THR A 86 3.65 9.43 -17.00
CA THR A 86 4.03 9.15 -18.41
C THR A 86 4.66 7.78 -18.60
N ASP A 87 4.61 6.92 -17.57
CA ASP A 87 5.17 5.57 -17.55
C ASP A 87 4.68 4.72 -18.72
N THR A 88 3.39 4.81 -19.06
CA THR A 88 2.80 4.10 -20.21
C THR A 88 3.47 4.47 -21.52
N ALA A 89 3.82 5.76 -21.74
CA ALA A 89 4.48 6.18 -22.97
C ALA A 89 5.88 5.55 -23.09
N LEU A 90 6.64 5.54 -21.99
CA LEU A 90 7.94 4.88 -21.93
C LEU A 90 7.80 3.37 -22.19
N MET A 91 6.87 2.69 -21.51
CA MET A 91 6.65 1.24 -21.69
C MET A 91 6.25 0.88 -23.12
N LEU A 92 5.35 1.66 -23.73
CA LEU A 92 4.95 1.44 -25.13
C LEU A 92 6.11 1.68 -26.11
N ALA A 93 7.02 2.62 -25.81
CA ALA A 93 8.21 2.82 -26.63
C ALA A 93 9.25 1.72 -26.49
N LEU A 94 9.39 1.12 -25.30
CA LEU A 94 10.17 -0.10 -25.14
C LEU A 94 9.55 -1.23 -25.98
N CYS A 95 8.24 -1.43 -25.90
CA CYS A 95 7.52 -2.42 -26.70
C CYS A 95 7.71 -2.19 -28.21
N HIS A 96 7.66 -0.93 -28.64
CA HIS A 96 7.85 -0.56 -30.05
C HIS A 96 9.20 -1.01 -30.58
N VAL A 97 10.29 -0.71 -29.87
CA VAL A 97 11.64 -1.12 -30.27
C VAL A 97 11.76 -2.63 -30.31
N LEU A 98 11.21 -3.34 -29.33
CA LEU A 98 11.23 -4.82 -29.31
C LEU A 98 10.54 -5.42 -30.54
N ILE A 99 9.38 -4.88 -30.92
CA ILE A 99 8.59 -5.38 -32.06
C ILE A 99 9.25 -4.99 -33.38
N GLU A 100 9.64 -3.73 -33.55
CA GLU A 100 10.23 -3.21 -34.78
C GLU A 100 11.58 -3.89 -35.11
N GLU A 101 12.40 -4.15 -34.10
CA GLU A 101 13.69 -4.85 -34.28
C GLU A 101 13.56 -6.39 -34.29
N GLY A 102 12.36 -6.93 -34.10
CA GLY A 102 12.14 -8.38 -34.04
C GLY A 102 12.83 -9.07 -32.85
N ARG A 103 13.00 -8.35 -31.73
CA ARG A 103 13.69 -8.81 -30.51
C ARG A 103 12.76 -9.36 -29.42
N TYR A 104 11.48 -9.52 -29.73
CA TYR A 104 10.49 -10.11 -28.81
C TYR A 104 10.40 -11.63 -28.99
N ASP A 105 9.92 -12.33 -27.97
CA ASP A 105 9.67 -13.76 -28.02
C ASP A 105 8.34 -14.04 -28.76
N ALA A 106 8.45 -14.26 -30.08
CA ALA A 106 7.31 -14.53 -30.94
C ALA A 106 6.57 -15.83 -30.57
N ASP A 107 7.30 -16.87 -30.17
CA ASP A 107 6.72 -18.15 -29.78
C ASP A 107 5.92 -18.03 -28.48
N PHE A 108 6.42 -17.26 -27.51
CA PHE A 108 5.68 -16.93 -26.29
C PHE A 108 4.42 -16.13 -26.61
N CYS A 109 4.53 -15.07 -27.41
CA CYS A 109 3.38 -14.25 -27.81
C CYS A 109 2.30 -15.09 -28.52
N HIS A 110 2.71 -15.99 -29.42
CA HIS A 110 1.78 -16.85 -30.15
C HIS A 110 1.10 -17.90 -29.24
N ARG A 111 1.83 -18.51 -28.32
CA ARG A 111 1.31 -19.63 -27.49
C ARG A 111 0.63 -19.19 -26.20
N HIS A 112 0.99 -18.02 -25.67
CA HIS A 112 0.63 -17.61 -24.30
C HIS A 112 -0.03 -16.22 -24.22
N CYS A 113 -0.18 -15.49 -25.33
CA CYS A 113 -0.83 -14.19 -25.33
C CYS A 113 -2.06 -14.15 -26.24
N ALA A 114 -2.99 -13.26 -25.91
CA ALA A 114 -4.14 -12.94 -26.74
C ALA A 114 -4.05 -11.47 -27.17
N GLY A 115 -4.44 -11.18 -28.42
CA GLY A 115 -4.49 -9.81 -28.93
C GLY A 115 -3.14 -9.20 -29.34
N PHE A 116 -2.09 -10.01 -29.50
CA PHE A 116 -0.77 -9.53 -29.92
C PHE A 116 -0.83 -8.73 -31.24
N ASP A 117 -1.51 -9.23 -32.27
CA ASP A 117 -1.58 -8.55 -33.57
C ASP A 117 -2.20 -7.16 -33.47
N THR A 118 -3.28 -7.03 -32.70
CA THR A 118 -3.94 -5.73 -32.44
C THR A 118 -3.01 -4.79 -31.68
N PHE A 119 -2.33 -5.29 -30.65
CA PHE A 119 -1.38 -4.51 -29.86
C PHE A 119 -0.18 -4.06 -30.70
N ALA A 120 0.42 -4.97 -31.47
CA ALA A 120 1.55 -4.67 -32.35
C ALA A 120 1.18 -3.62 -33.40
N ARG A 121 0.00 -3.75 -34.03
CA ARG A 121 -0.51 -2.72 -34.96
C ARG A 121 -0.61 -1.35 -34.29
N HIS A 122 -1.11 -1.27 -33.06
CA HIS A 122 -1.22 -0.01 -32.32
C HIS A 122 0.14 0.60 -31.94
N VAL A 123 1.05 -0.25 -31.45
CA VAL A 123 2.38 0.17 -31.02
C VAL A 123 3.23 0.64 -32.21
N LEU A 124 3.13 -0.04 -33.35
CA LEU A 124 3.80 0.33 -34.59
C LEU A 124 3.12 1.48 -35.35
N GLY A 125 1.90 1.87 -34.95
CA GLY A 125 1.15 2.95 -35.62
C GLY A 125 0.46 2.52 -36.93
N HIS A 126 0.26 1.22 -37.14
CA HIS A 126 -0.44 0.65 -38.29
C HIS A 126 -1.98 0.72 -38.18
N ASP A 127 -2.49 1.29 -37.08
CA ASP A 127 -3.92 1.50 -36.82
C ASP A 127 -4.37 2.96 -37.05
N GLY A 128 -3.51 3.80 -37.63
CA GLY A 128 -3.77 5.23 -37.83
C GLY A 128 -3.42 6.10 -36.62
N THR A 129 -2.96 5.52 -35.52
CA THR A 129 -2.36 6.27 -34.40
C THR A 129 -0.86 6.50 -34.63
N ALA A 130 -0.28 7.49 -33.94
CA ALA A 130 1.16 7.74 -34.01
C ALA A 130 1.94 6.49 -33.55
N ALA A 131 2.95 6.09 -34.32
CA ALA A 131 3.87 5.03 -33.91
C ALA A 131 4.52 5.38 -32.57
N LYS A 132 4.53 4.44 -31.63
CA LYS A 132 5.02 4.65 -30.25
C LYS A 132 6.55 4.61 -30.20
N THR A 133 7.23 5.26 -31.12
CA THR A 133 8.70 5.26 -31.23
C THR A 133 9.38 5.89 -30.00
N PRO A 134 10.67 5.62 -29.76
CA PRO A 134 11.45 6.36 -28.76
C PRO A 134 11.40 7.88 -28.93
N ARG A 135 11.44 8.39 -30.17
CA ARG A 135 11.31 9.83 -30.46
C ARG A 135 9.93 10.40 -30.15
N TRP A 136 8.89 9.57 -30.21
CA TRP A 136 7.54 9.94 -29.78
C TRP A 136 7.47 10.02 -28.25
N ALA A 137 8.08 9.07 -27.54
CA ALA A 137 8.04 9.02 -26.08
C ALA A 137 8.93 10.07 -25.40
N GLU A 138 10.07 10.45 -25.99
CA GLU A 138 11.02 11.41 -25.41
C GLU A 138 10.37 12.74 -24.96
N PRO A 139 9.61 13.47 -25.79
CA PRO A 139 8.97 14.71 -25.35
C PRO A 139 7.82 14.48 -24.35
N ILE A 140 7.30 13.25 -24.23
CA ILE A 140 6.22 12.91 -23.30
C ILE A 140 6.79 12.58 -21.93
N CYS A 141 7.73 11.64 -21.87
CA CYS A 141 8.26 11.11 -20.62
C CYS A 141 9.56 11.77 -20.17
N GLY A 142 10.23 12.55 -21.02
CA GLY A 142 11.49 13.22 -20.70
C GLY A 142 12.73 12.32 -20.70
N ILE A 143 12.60 11.04 -21.05
CA ILE A 143 13.75 10.12 -21.19
C ILE A 143 14.29 10.22 -22.63
N PRO A 144 15.61 10.40 -22.84
CA PRO A 144 16.19 10.50 -24.18
C PRO A 144 15.86 9.29 -25.06
N ALA A 145 15.46 9.51 -26.31
CA ALA A 145 15.08 8.44 -27.23
C ALA A 145 16.18 7.38 -27.42
N ALA A 146 17.45 7.81 -27.44
CA ALA A 146 18.59 6.88 -27.52
C ALA A 146 18.60 5.90 -26.34
N ARG A 147 18.41 6.39 -25.11
CA ARG A 147 18.40 5.55 -23.91
C ARG A 147 17.21 4.60 -23.89
N ILE A 148 16.03 5.04 -24.34
CA ILE A 148 14.86 4.16 -24.46
C ILE A 148 15.16 2.98 -25.41
N ALA A 149 15.77 3.26 -26.57
CA ALA A 149 16.12 2.23 -27.55
C ALA A 149 17.19 1.26 -27.01
N GLU A 150 18.24 1.79 -26.37
CA GLU A 150 19.27 0.98 -25.72
C GLU A 150 18.68 0.09 -24.62
N LEU A 151 17.81 0.65 -23.77
CA LEU A 151 17.16 -0.08 -22.69
C LEU A 151 16.34 -1.24 -23.25
N ALA A 152 15.53 -1.00 -24.28
CA ALA A 152 14.75 -2.07 -24.90
C ALA A 152 15.62 -3.25 -25.36
N ARG A 153 16.79 -2.98 -25.96
CA ARG A 153 17.73 -4.03 -26.37
C ARG A 153 18.34 -4.75 -25.17
N GLU A 154 18.80 -4.00 -24.16
CA GLU A 154 19.38 -4.52 -22.92
C GLU A 154 18.42 -5.49 -22.20
N LEU A 155 17.12 -5.19 -22.16
CA LEU A 155 16.12 -6.04 -21.52
C LEU A 155 16.06 -7.46 -22.11
N THR A 156 16.44 -7.64 -23.37
CA THR A 156 16.44 -8.94 -24.08
C THR A 156 17.72 -9.75 -23.85
N GLU A 157 18.80 -9.10 -23.43
CA GLU A 157 20.11 -9.72 -23.21
C GLU A 157 20.21 -10.38 -21.81
N HIS A 158 19.23 -10.14 -20.96
CA HIS A 158 19.22 -10.58 -19.57
C HIS A 158 17.97 -11.39 -19.21
N ARG A 159 18.11 -12.18 -18.14
CA ARG A 159 16.94 -12.67 -17.39
C ARG A 159 16.31 -11.48 -16.66
N THR A 160 15.25 -10.92 -17.23
CA THR A 160 14.67 -9.63 -16.86
C THR A 160 13.39 -9.79 -16.04
N MET A 161 13.36 -9.14 -14.87
CA MET A 161 12.15 -8.95 -14.08
C MET A 161 11.62 -7.52 -14.23
N VAL A 162 10.42 -7.38 -14.79
CA VAL A 162 9.68 -6.12 -14.87
C VAL A 162 8.81 -5.99 -13.62
N SER A 163 9.13 -5.02 -12.76
CA SER A 163 8.43 -4.78 -11.50
C SER A 163 7.72 -3.44 -11.51
N LEU A 164 6.43 -3.44 -11.19
CA LEU A 164 5.63 -2.22 -11.06
C LEU A 164 5.19 -2.03 -9.61
N SER A 165 5.47 -0.87 -9.04
CA SER A 165 4.93 -0.45 -7.74
C SER A 165 3.42 -0.18 -7.80
N TRP A 166 2.74 -0.29 -6.66
CA TRP A 166 1.32 0.08 -6.53
C TRP A 166 1.07 1.58 -6.74
N SER A 167 2.11 2.43 -6.63
CA SER A 167 1.99 3.88 -6.81
C SER A 167 1.55 4.26 -8.21
N LEU A 168 1.94 3.50 -9.25
CA LEU A 168 1.62 3.81 -10.65
C LEU A 168 0.11 3.81 -10.93
N GLN A 169 -0.65 3.00 -10.18
CA GLN A 169 -2.10 2.93 -10.33
C GLN A 169 -2.85 4.05 -9.60
N ARG A 170 -2.15 4.88 -8.80
CA ARG A 170 -2.74 5.98 -8.03
C ARG A 170 -2.80 7.27 -8.83
N ALA A 171 -3.20 7.13 -10.09
CA ALA A 171 -3.35 8.20 -11.05
C ALA A 171 -4.61 7.97 -11.91
N HIS A 172 -5.01 9.00 -12.64
CA HIS A 172 -6.02 8.84 -13.68
C HIS A 172 -5.50 7.87 -14.76
N ARG A 173 -6.34 6.93 -15.21
CA ARG A 173 -5.95 5.84 -16.13
C ARG A 173 -4.83 4.95 -15.57
N GLY A 174 -4.82 4.74 -14.24
CA GLY A 174 -3.79 3.98 -13.53
C GLY A 174 -3.69 2.50 -13.93
N GLU A 175 -4.67 1.96 -14.64
CA GLU A 175 -4.62 0.62 -15.24
C GLU A 175 -3.69 0.54 -16.46
N GLN A 176 -3.51 1.64 -17.19
CA GLN A 176 -2.69 1.67 -18.42
C GLN A 176 -1.23 1.27 -18.20
N PRO A 177 -0.50 1.80 -17.19
CA PRO A 177 0.87 1.36 -16.96
C PRO A 177 0.94 -0.11 -16.53
N LEU A 178 -0.07 -0.64 -15.83
CA LEU A 178 -0.10 -2.05 -15.48
C LEU A 178 -0.19 -2.91 -16.75
N TRP A 179 -1.13 -2.61 -17.64
CA TRP A 179 -1.28 -3.34 -18.90
C TRP A 179 -0.07 -3.21 -19.81
N ALA A 180 0.52 -2.02 -19.92
CA ALA A 180 1.74 -1.80 -20.70
C ALA A 180 2.95 -2.54 -20.12
N GLY A 181 3.08 -2.59 -18.79
CA GLY A 181 4.13 -3.36 -18.11
C GLY A 181 3.98 -4.87 -18.28
N VAL A 182 2.75 -5.40 -18.23
CA VAL A 182 2.46 -6.80 -18.54
C VAL A 182 2.75 -7.10 -20.01
N ALA A 183 2.32 -6.23 -20.94
CA ALA A 183 2.60 -6.38 -22.36
C ALA A 183 4.12 -6.42 -22.63
N LEU A 184 4.90 -5.52 -22.02
CA LEU A 184 6.35 -5.53 -22.09
C LEU A 184 6.94 -6.86 -21.60
N ALA A 185 6.49 -7.36 -20.44
CA ALA A 185 6.96 -8.64 -19.90
C ALA A 185 6.59 -9.84 -20.80
N CYS A 186 5.42 -9.79 -21.44
CA CYS A 186 5.00 -10.79 -22.43
C CYS A 186 5.88 -10.76 -23.68
N LEU A 187 6.20 -9.57 -24.21
CA LEU A 187 7.13 -9.43 -25.34
C LEU A 187 8.52 -9.98 -25.01
N LEU A 188 8.98 -9.83 -23.78
CA LEU A 188 10.24 -10.42 -23.34
C LEU A 188 10.19 -11.95 -23.23
N GLY A 189 8.99 -12.56 -23.14
CA GLY A 189 8.79 -14.01 -23.11
C GLY A 189 9.24 -14.71 -21.82
N GLN A 190 9.51 -13.96 -20.75
CA GLN A 190 10.20 -14.51 -19.57
C GLN A 190 9.27 -14.86 -18.40
N ILE A 191 7.96 -14.73 -18.58
CA ILE A 191 6.96 -15.05 -17.54
C ILE A 191 7.00 -16.54 -17.24
N GLY A 192 7.07 -16.88 -15.95
CA GLY A 192 7.16 -18.26 -15.45
C GLY A 192 8.59 -18.78 -15.31
N LEU A 193 9.61 -18.04 -15.78
CA LEU A 193 11.01 -18.42 -15.63
C LEU A 193 11.59 -17.90 -14.30
N PRO A 194 12.52 -18.64 -13.66
CA PRO A 194 13.17 -18.18 -12.44
C PRO A 194 13.88 -16.85 -12.68
N GLY A 195 13.49 -15.82 -11.92
CA GLY A 195 14.09 -14.49 -12.02
C GLY A 195 13.61 -13.63 -13.19
N GLY A 196 12.69 -14.12 -14.03
CA GLY A 196 12.17 -13.41 -15.20
C GLY A 196 10.66 -13.14 -15.11
N GLY A 197 10.20 -12.23 -15.95
CA GLY A 197 8.78 -11.99 -16.17
C GLY A 197 8.28 -10.71 -15.52
N PHE A 198 7.13 -10.79 -14.86
CA PHE A 198 6.40 -9.66 -14.31
C PHE A 198 6.15 -9.82 -12.81
N GLY A 199 6.16 -8.71 -12.07
CA GLY A 199 5.62 -8.68 -10.72
C GLY A 199 5.10 -7.31 -10.31
N HIS A 200 4.17 -7.32 -9.36
CA HIS A 200 3.47 -6.11 -8.94
C HIS A 200 3.54 -5.93 -7.42
N GLY A 201 3.91 -4.73 -6.99
CA GLY A 201 3.92 -4.34 -5.58
C GLY A 201 5.14 -4.78 -4.80
N TYR A 202 6.24 -5.22 -5.43
CA TYR A 202 7.49 -5.40 -4.71
C TYR A 202 7.87 -4.06 -4.08
N GLY A 203 8.23 -4.08 -2.79
CA GLY A 203 8.52 -2.84 -2.07
C GLY A 203 7.29 -2.00 -1.69
N ALA A 204 6.06 -2.41 -2.02
CA ALA A 204 4.85 -1.71 -1.55
C ALA A 204 4.47 -2.15 -0.12
N THR A 205 4.70 -3.42 0.21
CA THR A 205 4.58 -3.98 1.56
C THR A 205 5.69 -5.00 1.81
N GLY A 206 5.86 -5.42 3.06
CA GLY A 206 6.80 -6.47 3.43
C GLY A 206 6.35 -7.89 3.07
N GLY A 207 5.10 -8.09 2.67
CA GLY A 207 4.55 -9.39 2.29
C GLY A 207 4.83 -9.75 0.82
N THR A 208 4.86 -8.77 -0.07
CA THR A 208 5.08 -9.01 -1.50
C THR A 208 6.47 -9.62 -1.75
N GLY A 209 6.51 -10.81 -2.35
CA GLY A 209 7.76 -11.53 -2.61
C GLY A 209 8.42 -12.12 -1.35
N ALA A 210 7.75 -12.15 -0.19
CA ALA A 210 8.26 -12.82 1.01
C ALA A 210 8.26 -14.36 0.89
N GLY A 211 7.57 -14.89 -0.13
CA GLY A 211 7.29 -16.30 -0.32
C GLY A 211 6.06 -16.76 0.48
N THR A 212 5.58 -17.96 0.15
CA THR A 212 4.42 -18.55 0.80
C THR A 212 4.86 -19.28 2.08
N LEU A 213 4.08 -19.14 3.15
CA LEU A 213 4.26 -20.00 4.32
C LEU A 213 3.88 -21.45 3.94
N PRO A 214 4.59 -22.47 4.46
CA PRO A 214 4.27 -23.87 4.19
C PRO A 214 2.94 -24.32 4.83
N TYR A 215 2.31 -23.46 5.63
CA TYR A 215 1.03 -23.69 6.27
C TYR A 215 0.23 -22.39 6.32
N LYS A 216 -1.11 -22.51 6.31
CA LYS A 216 -2.01 -21.37 6.50
C LYS A 216 -1.97 -20.92 7.96
N LEU A 217 -2.03 -19.61 8.18
CA LEU A 217 -2.27 -19.08 9.53
C LEU A 217 -3.68 -19.47 9.98
N PRO A 218 -3.89 -19.75 11.28
CA PRO A 218 -5.22 -20.03 11.81
C PRO A 218 -6.09 -18.79 11.60
N THR A 219 -7.17 -18.96 10.84
CA THR A 219 -8.18 -17.94 10.58
C THR A 219 -9.52 -18.42 11.11
N LEU A 220 -10.37 -17.47 11.49
CA LEU A 220 -11.78 -17.77 11.71
C LEU A 220 -12.48 -17.71 10.36
N ASP A 221 -13.41 -18.63 10.14
CA ASP A 221 -14.27 -18.56 8.98
C ASP A 221 -15.08 -17.26 9.02
N GLN A 222 -15.08 -16.53 7.91
CA GLN A 222 -15.82 -15.28 7.76
C GLN A 222 -17.20 -15.52 7.12
N GLY A 223 -17.48 -16.75 6.67
CA GLY A 223 -18.66 -17.08 5.89
C GLY A 223 -18.62 -16.44 4.50
N THR A 224 -19.71 -16.61 3.76
CA THR A 224 -19.94 -15.95 2.48
C THR A 224 -20.88 -14.76 2.69
N ASN A 225 -20.55 -13.59 2.16
CA ASN A 225 -21.47 -12.46 2.16
C ASN A 225 -22.59 -12.74 1.14
N PRO A 226 -23.88 -12.84 1.56
CA PRO A 226 -24.98 -13.10 0.63
C PRO A 226 -25.43 -11.87 -0.15
N VAL A 227 -24.83 -10.70 0.10
CA VAL A 227 -25.10 -9.45 -0.62
C VAL A 227 -24.09 -9.32 -1.76
N ASP A 228 -24.59 -9.45 -2.98
CA ASP A 228 -23.80 -9.33 -4.21
C ASP A 228 -23.59 -7.87 -4.65
N ASP A 229 -24.37 -6.93 -4.09
CA ASP A 229 -24.17 -5.50 -4.30
C ASP A 229 -22.79 -5.05 -3.80
N PHE A 230 -22.14 -4.20 -4.58
CA PHE A 230 -20.82 -3.68 -4.25
C PHE A 230 -20.74 -2.16 -4.45
N ILE A 231 -19.73 -1.57 -3.82
CA ILE A 231 -19.38 -0.17 -3.98
C ILE A 231 -17.88 -0.09 -4.29
N PRO A 232 -17.45 0.64 -5.33
CA PRO A 232 -16.04 0.93 -5.53
C PRO A 232 -15.52 1.77 -4.35
N VAL A 233 -14.63 1.20 -3.54
CA VAL A 233 -14.14 1.86 -2.30
C VAL A 233 -13.54 3.26 -2.56
N ALA A 234 -12.90 3.45 -3.71
CA ALA A 234 -12.32 4.73 -4.12
C ALA A 234 -13.36 5.80 -4.49
N ARG A 235 -14.63 5.42 -4.62
CA ARG A 235 -15.77 6.28 -5.02
C ARG A 235 -16.80 6.45 -3.90
N ILE A 236 -16.44 6.18 -2.64
CA ILE A 236 -17.38 6.34 -1.53
C ILE A 236 -17.94 7.76 -1.40
N ALA A 237 -17.13 8.79 -1.68
CA ALA A 237 -17.62 10.16 -1.68
C ALA A 237 -18.62 10.41 -2.84
N ASP A 238 -18.38 9.83 -4.02
CA ASP A 238 -19.31 9.94 -5.16
C ASP A 238 -20.65 9.31 -4.79
N LEU A 239 -20.63 8.06 -4.32
CA LEU A 239 -21.78 7.29 -3.88
C LEU A 239 -22.70 8.09 -2.94
N LEU A 240 -22.14 8.65 -1.86
CA LEU A 240 -22.93 9.31 -0.82
C LEU A 240 -23.45 10.69 -1.26
N LEU A 241 -22.78 11.35 -2.22
CA LEU A 241 -23.17 12.67 -2.71
C LEU A 241 -24.16 12.61 -3.87
N HIS A 242 -24.14 11.54 -4.65
CA HIS A 242 -24.81 11.44 -5.95
C HIS A 242 -25.73 10.20 -6.08
N PRO A 243 -26.66 9.95 -5.14
CA PRO A 243 -27.57 8.82 -5.25
C PRO A 243 -28.43 8.93 -6.52
N GLY A 244 -28.57 7.81 -7.25
CA GLY A 244 -29.31 7.74 -8.50
C GLY A 244 -28.51 8.10 -9.76
N GLU A 245 -27.29 8.65 -9.64
CA GLU A 245 -26.42 8.89 -10.79
C GLU A 245 -25.76 7.60 -11.28
N GLU A 246 -25.49 7.51 -12.58
CA GLU A 246 -24.83 6.36 -13.20
C GLU A 246 -23.30 6.48 -13.14
N PHE A 247 -22.62 5.34 -13.06
CA PHE A 247 -21.16 5.24 -13.09
C PHE A 247 -20.67 4.00 -13.81
N ASP A 248 -19.50 4.10 -14.43
CA ASP A 248 -18.81 2.96 -15.02
C ASP A 248 -17.84 2.33 -14.02
N TYR A 249 -17.86 1.00 -13.94
CA TYR A 249 -16.94 0.20 -13.13
C TYR A 249 -16.73 -1.17 -13.75
N ASP A 250 -15.46 -1.58 -13.89
CA ASP A 250 -15.07 -2.92 -14.38
C ASP A 250 -15.78 -3.36 -15.67
N GLY A 251 -15.93 -2.43 -16.62
CA GLY A 251 -16.61 -2.66 -17.91
C GLY A 251 -18.14 -2.64 -17.85
N GLY A 252 -18.73 -2.51 -16.67
CA GLY A 252 -20.17 -2.36 -16.45
C GLY A 252 -20.60 -0.92 -16.22
N ARG A 253 -21.89 -0.67 -16.41
CA ARG A 253 -22.58 0.59 -16.04
C ARG A 253 -23.54 0.30 -14.90
N HIS A 254 -23.45 1.09 -13.85
CA HIS A 254 -24.13 0.89 -12.58
C HIS A 254 -24.77 2.20 -12.12
N THR A 255 -25.64 2.12 -11.11
CA THR A 255 -26.29 3.31 -10.51
C THR A 255 -25.97 3.37 -9.02
N TYR A 256 -25.63 4.55 -8.50
CA TYR A 256 -25.36 4.70 -7.08
C TYR A 256 -26.66 4.51 -6.26
N PRO A 257 -26.68 3.61 -5.26
CA PRO A 257 -27.81 3.48 -4.36
C PRO A 257 -27.91 4.68 -3.39
N ASP A 258 -29.12 4.93 -2.89
CA ASP A 258 -29.36 5.91 -1.82
C ASP A 258 -28.99 5.31 -0.45
N ILE A 259 -27.75 5.54 -0.03
CA ILE A 259 -27.22 4.99 1.22
C ILE A 259 -27.63 5.86 2.42
N ARG A 260 -28.52 5.31 3.26
CA ARG A 260 -29.00 5.94 4.49
C ARG A 260 -28.22 5.53 5.75
N LEU A 261 -27.53 4.39 5.72
CA LEU A 261 -26.71 3.91 6.84
C LEU A 261 -25.33 3.49 6.37
N VAL A 262 -24.30 3.97 7.08
CA VAL A 262 -22.91 3.53 6.89
C VAL A 262 -22.47 2.79 8.15
N HIS A 263 -22.10 1.51 8.01
CA HIS A 263 -21.42 0.77 9.07
C HIS A 263 -19.97 0.51 8.66
N TRP A 264 -19.05 1.23 9.28
CA TRP A 264 -17.62 1.20 8.95
C TRP A 264 -16.84 0.46 10.02
N ALA A 265 -16.22 -0.67 9.68
CA ALA A 265 -15.44 -1.49 10.62
C ALA A 265 -13.98 -1.63 10.19
N GLY A 266 -13.08 -0.90 10.85
CA GLY A 266 -11.64 -0.88 10.56
C GLY A 266 -11.24 0.00 9.38
N GLY A 267 -9.96 0.40 9.36
CA GLY A 267 -9.44 1.35 8.38
C GLY A 267 -9.74 2.80 8.76
N ASN A 268 -9.43 3.75 7.89
CA ASN A 268 -9.68 5.17 8.18
C ASN A 268 -9.76 5.96 6.86
N PRO A 269 -10.94 6.08 6.21
CA PRO A 269 -11.10 6.78 4.94
C PRO A 269 -10.64 8.24 5.03
N PHE A 270 -10.79 8.86 6.21
CA PHE A 270 -10.29 10.22 6.46
C PHE A 270 -8.76 10.36 6.52
N HIS A 271 -8.01 9.28 6.36
CA HIS A 271 -6.54 9.32 6.25
C HIS A 271 -6.02 9.17 4.80
N HIS A 272 -6.78 8.52 3.92
CA HIS A 272 -6.28 8.13 2.59
C HIS A 272 -7.21 8.51 1.43
N HIS A 273 -8.40 9.03 1.70
CA HIS A 273 -9.28 9.56 0.66
C HIS A 273 -8.70 10.83 0.03
N GLN A 274 -8.88 10.99 -1.28
CA GLN A 274 -8.16 11.98 -2.10
C GLN A 274 -8.56 13.42 -1.74
N ASP A 275 -9.85 13.64 -1.44
CA ASP A 275 -10.38 14.92 -0.97
C ASP A 275 -11.15 14.72 0.35
N LEU A 276 -10.52 15.11 1.46
CA LEU A 276 -11.10 15.00 2.80
C LEU A 276 -12.24 16.00 3.04
N GLY A 277 -12.21 17.16 2.39
CA GLY A 277 -13.26 18.17 2.49
C GLY A 277 -14.54 17.68 1.83
N ARG A 278 -14.41 17.04 0.66
CA ARG A 278 -15.50 16.35 -0.04
C ARG A 278 -15.99 15.14 0.74
N LEU A 279 -15.09 14.30 1.24
CA LEU A 279 -15.46 13.15 2.05
C LEU A 279 -16.25 13.56 3.30
N ARG A 280 -15.87 14.65 3.96
CA ARG A 280 -16.61 15.18 5.11
C ARG A 280 -18.05 15.55 4.76
N ARG A 281 -18.28 16.17 3.60
CA ARG A 281 -19.64 16.48 3.12
C ARG A 281 -20.42 15.20 2.82
N ALA A 282 -19.76 14.23 2.19
CA ALA A 282 -20.32 12.92 1.86
C ALA A 282 -20.76 12.14 3.11
N PHE A 283 -19.90 12.05 4.13
CA PHE A 283 -20.19 11.37 5.39
C PHE A 283 -21.30 12.02 6.23
N ALA A 284 -21.72 13.24 5.92
CA ALA A 284 -22.84 13.91 6.56
C ALA A 284 -24.20 13.67 5.86
N ARG A 285 -24.21 12.88 4.77
CA ARG A 285 -25.42 12.57 3.98
C ARG A 285 -26.25 11.42 4.55
N PRO A 286 -25.66 10.30 5.01
CA PRO A 286 -26.43 9.22 5.62
C PRO A 286 -27.18 9.69 6.86
N ASP A 287 -28.30 9.05 7.16
CA ASP A 287 -29.07 9.30 8.38
C ASP A 287 -28.33 8.78 9.63
N THR A 288 -27.46 7.78 9.47
CA THR A 288 -26.62 7.26 10.56
C THR A 288 -25.29 6.69 10.07
N VAL A 289 -24.21 7.07 10.74
CA VAL A 289 -22.86 6.56 10.56
C VAL A 289 -22.40 5.86 11.84
N VAL A 290 -22.22 4.54 11.75
CA VAL A 290 -21.67 3.69 12.81
C VAL A 290 -20.22 3.36 12.49
N VAL A 291 -19.31 3.71 13.38
CA VAL A 291 -17.87 3.40 13.23
C VAL A 291 -17.44 2.43 14.31
N HIS A 292 -16.93 1.27 13.91
CA HIS A 292 -16.36 0.26 14.79
C HIS A 292 -14.84 0.34 14.77
N GLU A 293 -14.27 0.98 15.80
CA GLU A 293 -12.84 1.28 15.88
C GLU A 293 -12.27 0.99 17.29
N PRO A 294 -11.01 0.55 17.40
CA PRO A 294 -10.33 0.41 18.69
C PRO A 294 -9.75 1.73 19.22
N HIS A 295 -9.64 2.78 18.39
CA HIS A 295 -9.04 4.07 18.74
C HIS A 295 -9.92 5.24 18.27
N TRP A 296 -9.70 6.43 18.84
CA TRP A 296 -10.37 7.66 18.41
C TRP A 296 -9.73 8.20 17.12
N THR A 297 -10.08 7.61 15.98
CA THR A 297 -9.55 7.97 14.65
C THR A 297 -10.26 9.19 14.06
N ALA A 298 -9.73 9.73 12.95
CA ALA A 298 -10.38 10.81 12.22
C ALA A 298 -11.80 10.41 11.76
N THR A 299 -11.95 9.19 11.25
CA THR A 299 -13.26 8.65 10.85
C THR A 299 -14.25 8.58 12.02
N ALA A 300 -13.81 8.17 13.22
CA ALA A 300 -14.67 8.12 14.41
C ALA A 300 -15.23 9.50 14.82
N ARG A 301 -14.57 10.61 14.47
CA ARG A 301 -15.07 11.97 14.72
C ARG A 301 -16.26 12.36 13.84
N HIS A 302 -16.48 11.62 12.75
CA HIS A 302 -17.58 11.82 11.80
C HIS A 302 -18.70 10.79 11.98
N ALA A 303 -18.68 10.02 13.08
CA ALA A 303 -19.69 8.99 13.38
C ALA A 303 -20.76 9.53 14.32
N ASP A 304 -22.00 9.08 14.14
CA ASP A 304 -23.08 9.24 15.11
C ASP A 304 -22.90 8.27 16.28
N ILE A 305 -22.46 7.04 15.96
CA ILE A 305 -22.21 5.98 16.94
C ILE A 305 -20.80 5.44 16.76
N VAL A 306 -19.99 5.53 17.82
CA VAL A 306 -18.69 4.85 17.88
C VAL A 306 -18.82 3.60 18.74
N ALA A 307 -18.81 2.45 18.08
CA ALA A 307 -18.74 1.17 18.77
C ALA A 307 -17.26 0.88 19.10
N ALA A 308 -16.98 0.56 20.36
CA ALA A 308 -15.63 0.17 20.75
C ALA A 308 -15.35 -1.26 20.27
N ARG A 309 -14.27 -1.44 19.51
CA ARG A 309 -13.71 -2.78 19.32
C ARG A 309 -12.90 -3.15 20.56
N HIS A 310 -13.51 -3.87 21.50
CA HIS A 310 -12.74 -4.50 22.56
C HIS A 310 -11.85 -5.58 21.93
N HIS A 311 -10.53 -5.44 22.06
CA HIS A 311 -9.63 -6.58 21.92
C HIS A 311 -10.04 -7.62 22.97
N HIS A 312 -10.76 -8.65 22.55
CA HIS A 312 -10.92 -9.82 23.40
C HIS A 312 -9.53 -10.51 23.45
N PRO A 313 -8.94 -10.77 24.63
CA PRO A 313 -7.67 -11.51 24.74
C PRO A 313 -7.80 -13.00 24.38
N GLY A 314 -8.96 -13.42 23.88
CA GLY A 314 -9.33 -14.81 23.69
C GLY A 314 -8.83 -15.40 22.38
N THR A 315 -7.51 -15.55 22.22
CA THR A 315 -6.84 -16.61 21.42
C THR A 315 -5.32 -16.59 21.63
N ARG A 316 -4.85 -16.53 22.89
CA ARG A 316 -3.52 -17.04 23.29
C ARG A 316 -3.68 -18.19 24.28
N ARG A 317 -4.27 -19.31 23.85
CA ARG A 317 -4.06 -20.60 24.51
C ARG A 317 -3.02 -21.39 23.73
N HIS A 318 -1.75 -21.06 23.95
CA HIS A 318 -0.68 -22.04 24.23
C HIS A 318 0.67 -21.33 24.43
N ARG A 319 1.17 -21.46 25.67
CA ARG A 319 2.58 -21.53 26.13
C ARG A 319 2.75 -20.80 27.46
N ARG A 320 2.15 -21.37 28.52
CA ARG A 320 2.83 -21.42 29.82
C ARG A 320 3.85 -22.55 29.76
N ARG A 321 5.08 -22.24 29.40
CA ARG A 321 6.31 -22.86 29.93
C ARG A 321 7.49 -22.04 29.41
N GLN A 322 8.33 -21.64 30.37
CA GLN A 322 9.61 -20.90 30.28
C GLN A 322 9.56 -19.37 30.43
N THR A 323 9.73 -18.98 31.71
CA THR A 323 10.61 -17.93 32.27
C THR A 323 10.52 -16.47 31.78
N GLY A 324 10.22 -15.56 32.71
CA GLY A 324 10.65 -14.15 32.64
C GLY A 324 9.54 -13.11 32.87
N HIS A 325 9.58 -12.44 34.03
CA HIS A 325 8.69 -11.39 34.53
C HIS A 325 8.40 -10.18 33.62
N ARG A 326 7.11 -9.77 33.52
CA ARG A 326 6.48 -8.56 34.12
C ARG A 326 5.18 -8.22 33.37
N ALA A 327 4.04 -8.41 34.02
CA ALA A 327 2.74 -7.96 33.50
C ALA A 327 2.34 -6.65 34.21
N HIS A 328 2.43 -5.52 33.50
CA HIS A 328 1.78 -4.28 33.93
C HIS A 328 0.29 -4.36 33.58
N ARG A 329 -0.56 -4.60 34.59
CA ARG A 329 -2.01 -4.42 34.48
C ARG A 329 -2.32 -2.92 34.53
N HIS A 330 -2.69 -2.32 33.41
CA HIS A 330 -3.40 -1.04 33.41
C HIS A 330 -4.90 -1.30 33.48
N ALA A 331 -5.51 -0.96 34.61
CA ALA A 331 -6.96 -0.92 34.76
C ALA A 331 -7.52 0.32 34.03
N PRO A 332 -8.71 0.24 33.39
CA PRO A 332 -9.33 1.39 32.77
C PRO A 332 -9.71 2.44 33.83
N ARG A 333 -9.15 3.64 33.69
CA ARG A 333 -9.60 4.84 34.43
C ARG A 333 -10.79 5.44 33.70
N HIS A 334 -12.00 5.27 34.23
CA HIS A 334 -12.96 6.35 34.54
C HIS A 334 -14.35 5.76 34.87
N ARG A 335 -14.93 6.29 35.95
CA ARG A 335 -16.20 5.88 36.59
C ARG A 335 -17.42 6.36 35.80
N SER A 336 -18.39 5.48 35.57
CA SER A 336 -19.80 5.85 35.47
C SER A 336 -20.40 5.94 36.89
N ARG A 337 -21.13 7.03 37.16
CA ARG A 337 -21.87 7.25 38.42
C ARG A 337 -23.23 6.56 38.34
N ARG A 338 -23.63 5.81 39.38
CA ARG A 338 -25.01 5.78 39.87
C ARG A 338 -25.03 5.70 41.40
N ARG A 339 -25.91 6.51 42.00
CA ARG A 339 -26.17 6.69 43.43
C ARG A 339 -27.12 5.59 43.95
N GLY A 340 -26.95 5.18 45.20
CA GLY A 340 -27.89 4.40 46.02
C GLY A 340 -27.42 4.37 47.49
N PRO A 341 -28.30 4.40 48.51
CA PRO A 341 -28.07 5.20 49.72
C PRO A 341 -27.28 4.51 50.85
N ARG A 342 -26.71 5.40 51.67
CA ARG A 342 -25.90 5.16 52.88
C ARG A 342 -26.65 4.38 53.97
N ARG A 343 -25.94 3.46 54.63
CA ARG A 343 -26.09 3.17 56.07
C ARG A 343 -24.70 3.21 56.72
N LEU A 344 -24.60 3.91 57.84
CA LEU A 344 -23.49 3.99 58.80
C LEU A 344 -24.15 4.03 60.19
N PRO A 345 -23.42 3.91 61.31
CA PRO A 345 -22.34 2.97 61.65
C PRO A 345 -22.51 2.45 63.10
N HIS A 346 -21.62 1.58 63.60
CA HIS A 346 -21.27 1.57 65.04
C HIS A 346 -19.89 0.92 65.29
N PRO A 347 -19.23 1.21 66.44
CA PRO A 347 -17.82 1.56 66.47
C PRO A 347 -16.99 0.64 67.39
N GLN A 348 -15.66 0.71 67.32
CA GLN A 348 -14.82 0.49 68.50
C GLN A 348 -13.44 1.13 68.29
N ARG A 349 -13.06 1.94 69.29
CA ARG A 349 -11.79 2.65 69.54
C ARG A 349 -10.98 1.82 70.58
N PRO A 350 -9.79 2.26 71.07
CA PRO A 350 -8.78 3.19 70.55
C PRO A 350 -7.33 2.65 70.67
N GLY A 351 -6.34 3.37 70.11
CA GLY A 351 -4.92 3.08 70.33
C GLY A 351 -3.99 4.25 69.98
N GLN A 352 -3.90 5.19 70.93
CA GLN A 352 -2.80 6.12 71.22
C GLN A 352 -2.31 7.16 70.20
N ARG A 353 -2.30 8.39 70.71
CA ARG A 353 -1.70 9.62 70.18
C ARG A 353 -0.24 9.70 70.62
N THR A 354 0.60 10.36 69.83
CA THR A 354 1.44 11.47 70.34
C THR A 354 1.57 12.56 69.27
N ARG A 355 1.52 13.80 69.76
CA ARG A 355 1.55 15.06 69.02
C ARG A 355 2.99 15.58 68.98
N HIS A 356 3.34 16.37 67.96
CA HIS A 356 3.92 17.70 68.18
C HIS A 356 3.63 18.61 66.97
N ARG A 357 3.25 19.85 67.27
CA ARG A 357 2.85 20.95 66.35
C ARG A 357 3.81 22.16 66.54
N PRO A 358 3.74 23.20 65.69
CA PRO A 358 4.85 24.03 65.17
C PRO A 358 4.84 25.51 65.65
N ARG A 359 5.82 26.34 65.22
CA ARG A 359 5.81 27.83 65.07
C ARG A 359 6.93 28.23 64.06
N LEU A 360 6.75 28.94 62.92
CA LEU A 360 6.43 30.37 62.59
C LEU A 360 7.50 31.39 63.05
N HIS A 361 8.40 31.94 62.19
CA HIS A 361 8.39 33.18 61.33
C HIS A 361 9.46 34.20 61.83
N PRO A 362 9.84 35.36 61.18
CA PRO A 362 9.71 35.88 59.79
C PRO A 362 10.93 36.72 59.20
N GLY A 363 10.94 36.95 57.86
CA GLY A 363 11.37 38.18 57.09
C GLY A 363 12.87 38.61 56.97
N PRO A 364 13.26 39.59 56.11
CA PRO A 364 12.58 40.23 54.96
C PRO A 364 13.42 40.49 53.66
N ARG A 365 12.70 41.05 52.67
CA ARG A 365 12.91 41.65 51.31
C ARG A 365 14.19 42.43 50.93
N HIS A 366 14.51 42.46 49.62
CA HIS A 366 14.59 43.63 48.68
C HIS A 366 14.97 43.14 47.24
N GLU A 367 14.16 43.42 46.18
CA GLU A 367 14.31 44.47 45.12
C GLU A 367 15.47 44.21 44.11
N ARG A 368 15.41 44.34 42.76
CA ARG A 368 14.61 45.12 41.76
C ARG A 368 14.80 44.53 40.32
N LEU A 369 13.78 44.75 39.47
CA LEU A 369 13.69 45.25 38.05
C LEU A 369 14.91 45.11 37.09
N ALA A 370 14.86 45.06 35.76
CA ALA A 370 13.87 44.96 34.66
C ALA A 370 14.66 44.95 33.31
N GLY A 371 14.06 44.56 32.18
CA GLY A 371 14.43 45.07 30.84
C GLY A 371 14.91 44.08 29.76
N THR A 372 14.04 43.82 28.78
CA THR A 372 14.27 43.36 27.38
C THR A 372 14.98 44.46 26.55
N PRO A 373 15.24 44.30 25.21
CA PRO A 373 15.51 43.12 24.36
C PRO A 373 16.76 43.30 23.46
N LEU A 374 17.17 42.22 22.76
CA LEU A 374 17.60 42.22 21.34
C LEU A 374 17.40 40.82 20.77
#